data_AF-A0A3S4L110-F1
#
_entry.id   AF-A0A3S4L110-F1
#
_cell.length_a   1.000
_cell.length_b   1.000
_cell.length_c   1.000
_cell.angle_alpha   90.00
_cell.angle_beta   90.00
_cell.angle_gamma   90.00
#
_symmetry.space_group_name_H-M   'P 1'
#
loop_
_entity.id
_entity.type
_entity.pdbx_description
1 polymer ?
#
loop_
_entity_poly.entity_id
_entity_poly.type
_entity_poly.pdbx_seq_one_letter_code
_entity_poly.pdbx_strand_id
1 'polypeptide(L)'
;MQRLLLYVHFNKFNFISGHVLYQLEKIRPLYSRVVFISNSQLPEDVKDHLSSQQLVDDILERQNSGFDFAAWRDGMKTVGFDQLAHFDSVTLMNDTCFGPLWDLEPIYQQFENDPEVDFWGMTNYRKDKDFNEHIQSYYLSFKKQVIESSTFHEFWQGVQDFTNVQDVIDHYETKVTTNFLDAGFRYKTVFNTIHEDTTGMLYPDFSYYNPTAILKHKVPFIKVKTIANNEGIMPYIFDELERVSDYPLDLILNHMSMIDCPDYPYLLSRKYLKNLELPGDFDKKVAVHLHVFYVDLLEEFLDAFQAFHFAYDLWITTDVEEKKQAIEKILSNRAQDATVVVTGNIGRDVLPMLLLKEQLSRYDYVGHFHTKKSKEADFWAGESWRKELIDMLVKPADQILANLEVNTKVGITIADIPTFFRYNRIVVAWNEALISPEMNKLWQRMGATKTIDFKNINTFVMSYGTFVWFKYDALKPLFDLNLTVADVPAEPLPQNSILHAIERLLVYIAWDQKYDFRISQNPHVLTPFIDNKQLNNREDLQPHTFVDFNQIGGIKGALKYILIGPARALKYIILRLLKRK
;
A
#
# COMPACT_ATOMS: atom_id res chain seq x y z
N MET A 1 16.35 -32.74 17.62
CA MET A 1 15.63 -32.34 18.85
C MET A 1 14.14 -32.27 18.54
N GLN A 2 13.29 -32.59 19.50
CA GLN A 2 11.84 -32.45 19.40
C GLN A 2 11.46 -31.02 19.79
N ARG A 3 11.27 -30.14 18.80
CA ARG A 3 10.91 -28.73 19.03
C ARG A 3 9.42 -28.50 18.73
N LEU A 4 8.72 -27.83 19.64
CA LEU A 4 7.35 -27.36 19.44
C LEU A 4 7.33 -25.86 19.10
N LEU A 5 6.58 -25.48 18.07
CA LEU A 5 6.24 -24.09 17.78
C LEU A 5 4.76 -23.81 18.07
N LEU A 6 4.49 -22.78 18.86
CA LEU A 6 3.18 -22.15 19.01
C LEU A 6 3.21 -20.80 18.27
N TYR A 7 2.69 -20.79 17.05
CA TYR A 7 2.73 -19.63 16.16
C TYR A 7 1.38 -18.90 16.18
N VAL A 8 1.37 -17.64 16.59
CA VAL A 8 0.17 -16.80 16.64
C VAL A 8 0.08 -15.93 15.40
N HIS A 9 -1.10 -15.95 14.78
CA HIS A 9 -1.45 -15.15 13.61
C HIS A 9 -2.64 -14.22 13.93
N PHE A 10 -2.54 -12.96 13.50
CA PHE A 10 -3.68 -12.05 13.50
C PHE A 10 -3.65 -11.08 12.32
N ASN A 11 -4.79 -11.03 11.63
CA ASN A 11 -5.07 -10.07 10.59
C ASN A 11 -6.51 -9.54 10.70
N LYS A 12 -6.66 -8.23 10.86
CA LYS A 12 -7.97 -7.55 10.98
C LYS A 12 -8.89 -7.73 9.76
N PHE A 13 -8.35 -8.16 8.62
CA PHE A 13 -9.06 -8.37 7.37
C PHE A 13 -9.24 -9.86 7.01
N ASN A 14 -9.00 -10.78 7.96
CA ASN A 14 -9.27 -12.20 7.84
C ASN A 14 -8.54 -12.89 6.67
N PHE A 15 -7.26 -12.60 6.48
CA PHE A 15 -6.41 -13.28 5.51
C PHE A 15 -5.00 -13.49 6.06
N ILE A 16 -4.28 -14.47 5.51
CA ILE A 16 -2.87 -14.71 5.85
C ILE A 16 -1.98 -13.90 4.90
N SER A 17 -1.09 -13.08 5.46
CA SER A 17 -0.14 -12.30 4.67
C SER A 17 0.94 -13.19 4.06
N GLY A 18 1.49 -12.81 2.90
CA GLY A 18 2.53 -13.61 2.23
C GLY A 18 3.78 -13.84 3.10
N HIS A 19 4.16 -12.87 3.94
CA HIS A 19 5.30 -13.05 4.85
C HIS A 19 5.07 -14.11 5.93
N VAL A 20 3.82 -14.34 6.34
CA VAL A 20 3.46 -15.40 7.30
C VAL A 20 3.63 -16.77 6.67
N LEU A 21 3.18 -16.94 5.42
CA LEU A 21 3.38 -18.20 4.67
C LEU A 21 4.88 -18.47 4.48
N TYR A 22 5.65 -17.45 4.10
CA TYR A 22 7.10 -17.55 3.99
C TYR A 22 7.75 -17.91 5.34
N GLN A 23 7.31 -17.30 6.45
CA GLN A 23 7.80 -17.64 7.79
C GLN A 23 7.56 -19.11 8.10
N LEU A 24 6.32 -19.58 7.97
CA LEU A 24 5.97 -20.98 8.22
C LEU A 24 6.81 -21.93 7.35
N GLU A 25 6.95 -21.65 6.06
CA GLU A 25 7.78 -22.46 5.15
C GLU A 25 9.23 -22.55 5.61
N LYS A 26 9.86 -21.41 5.96
CA LYS A 26 11.29 -21.38 6.33
C LYS A 26 11.57 -21.92 7.72
N ILE A 27 10.64 -21.79 8.66
CA ILE A 27 10.85 -22.26 10.03
C ILE A 27 10.40 -23.70 10.24
N ARG A 28 9.44 -24.21 9.44
CA ARG A 28 8.88 -25.57 9.55
C ARG A 28 9.95 -26.67 9.71
N PRO A 29 11.05 -26.69 8.95
CA PRO A 29 12.07 -27.74 9.09
C PRO A 29 12.72 -27.84 10.48
N LEU A 30 12.66 -26.78 11.28
CA LEU A 30 13.25 -26.74 12.62
C LEU A 30 12.39 -27.45 13.66
N TYR A 31 11.08 -27.59 13.41
CA TYR A 31 10.10 -28.02 14.40
C TYR A 31 9.51 -29.37 14.05
N SER A 32 9.42 -30.24 15.07
CA SER A 32 8.73 -31.52 14.92
C SER A 32 7.21 -31.37 15.02
N ARG A 33 6.73 -30.29 15.66
CA ARG A 33 5.31 -29.94 15.71
C ARG A 33 5.11 -28.43 15.62
N VAL A 34 4.17 -27.99 14.78
CA VAL A 34 3.76 -26.59 14.62
C VAL A 34 2.26 -26.47 14.87
N VAL A 35 1.90 -25.73 15.92
CA VAL A 35 0.52 -25.35 16.23
C VAL A 35 0.32 -23.91 15.74
N PHE A 36 -0.50 -23.76 14.72
CA PHE A 36 -0.86 -22.46 14.16
C PHE A 36 -2.15 -21.94 14.81
N ILE A 37 -2.04 -20.83 15.52
CA ILE A 37 -3.10 -20.25 16.35
C ILE A 37 -3.55 -18.96 15.68
N SER A 38 -4.74 -18.95 15.08
CA SER A 38 -5.28 -17.78 14.41
C SER A 38 -6.31 -17.07 15.28
N ASN A 39 -6.04 -15.79 15.58
CA ASN A 39 -7.01 -14.85 16.16
C ASN A 39 -7.91 -14.20 15.08
N SER A 40 -7.79 -14.64 13.82
CA SER A 40 -8.64 -14.24 12.69
C SER A 40 -9.53 -15.40 12.26
N GLN A 41 -10.71 -15.07 11.72
CA GLN A 41 -11.58 -16.06 11.07
C GLN A 41 -11.05 -16.36 9.68
N LEU A 42 -10.51 -17.56 9.47
CA LEU A 42 -9.87 -17.93 8.21
C LEU A 42 -10.82 -18.76 7.33
N PRO A 43 -10.88 -18.48 6.01
CA PRO A 43 -11.57 -19.35 5.07
C PRO A 43 -11.06 -20.80 5.13
N GLU A 44 -11.94 -21.77 4.86
CA GLU A 44 -11.59 -23.20 4.96
C GLU A 44 -10.50 -23.60 3.94
N ASP A 45 -10.58 -23.08 2.72
CA ASP A 45 -9.59 -23.30 1.67
C ASP A 45 -8.19 -22.83 2.06
N VAL A 46 -8.09 -21.76 2.86
CA VAL A 46 -6.81 -21.26 3.39
C VAL A 46 -6.25 -22.22 4.44
N LYS A 47 -7.09 -22.78 5.31
CA LYS A 47 -6.67 -23.77 6.31
C LYS A 47 -6.24 -25.08 5.65
N ASP A 48 -7.02 -25.55 4.68
CA ASP A 48 -6.69 -26.72 3.86
C ASP A 48 -5.36 -26.53 3.11
N HIS A 49 -5.08 -25.31 2.63
CA HIS A 49 -3.80 -24.99 2.02
C HIS A 49 -2.63 -25.14 3.00
N LEU A 50 -2.74 -24.61 4.23
CA LEU A 50 -1.69 -24.76 5.25
C LEU A 50 -1.40 -26.23 5.57
N SER A 51 -2.45 -27.04 5.72
CA SER A 51 -2.32 -28.48 6.04
C SER A 51 -1.80 -29.29 4.85
N SER A 52 -2.31 -29.05 3.63
CA SER A 52 -1.88 -29.78 2.43
C SER A 52 -0.43 -29.51 2.04
N GLN A 53 0.07 -28.30 2.31
CA GLN A 53 1.49 -27.94 2.16
C GLN A 53 2.36 -28.40 3.33
N GLN A 54 1.78 -29.07 4.34
CA GLN A 54 2.47 -29.58 5.55
C GLN A 54 3.21 -28.47 6.33
N LEU A 55 2.72 -27.24 6.25
CA LEU A 55 3.31 -26.08 6.94
C LEU A 55 3.00 -26.10 8.44
N VAL A 56 1.91 -26.76 8.84
CA VAL A 56 1.40 -26.81 10.20
C VAL A 56 0.88 -28.21 10.53
N ASP A 57 0.92 -28.60 11.79
CA ASP A 57 0.40 -29.89 12.28
C ASP A 57 -0.98 -29.73 12.92
N ASP A 58 -1.22 -28.60 13.59
CA ASP A 58 -2.49 -28.26 14.23
C ASP A 58 -2.91 -26.83 13.88
N ILE A 59 -4.21 -26.61 13.72
CA ILE A 59 -4.80 -25.28 13.52
C ILE A 59 -5.80 -25.01 14.66
N LEU A 60 -5.57 -23.94 15.42
CA LEU A 60 -6.45 -23.44 16.45
C LEU A 60 -7.00 -22.06 16.04
N GLU A 61 -8.26 -22.02 15.60
CA GLU A 61 -8.96 -20.76 15.36
C GLU A 61 -9.66 -20.29 16.64
N ARG A 62 -9.47 -19.02 17.03
CA ARG A 62 -10.04 -18.45 18.25
C ARG A 62 -10.44 -16.98 18.08
N GLN A 63 -11.21 -16.48 19.04
CA GLN A 63 -11.53 -15.04 19.12
C GLN A 63 -10.28 -14.24 19.53
N ASN A 64 -10.13 -13.03 19.00
CA ASN A 64 -9.02 -12.13 19.35
C ASN A 64 -9.21 -11.47 20.73
N SER A 65 -9.22 -12.27 21.80
CA SER A 65 -9.27 -11.83 23.19
C SER A 65 -8.03 -12.33 23.95
N GLY A 66 -7.47 -11.52 24.86
CA GLY A 66 -6.22 -11.81 25.55
C GLY A 66 -4.97 -11.80 24.65
N PHE A 67 -5.13 -11.47 23.36
CA PHE A 67 -4.07 -11.34 22.35
C PHE A 67 -3.11 -12.53 22.34
N ASP A 68 -1.80 -12.29 22.14
CA ASP A 68 -0.81 -13.34 21.90
C ASP A 68 -0.59 -14.24 23.13
N PHE A 69 -0.56 -13.67 24.34
CA PHE A 69 -0.33 -14.46 25.56
C PHE A 69 -1.45 -15.45 25.84
N ALA A 70 -2.71 -15.04 25.70
CA ALA A 70 -3.83 -15.97 25.82
C ALA A 70 -3.87 -16.99 24.68
N ALA A 71 -3.50 -16.58 23.45
CA ALA A 71 -3.40 -17.48 22.32
C ALA A 71 -2.34 -18.56 22.54
N TRP A 72 -1.13 -18.21 23.01
CA TRP A 72 -0.10 -19.20 23.37
C TRP A 72 -0.54 -20.12 24.49
N ARG A 73 -1.20 -19.60 25.54
CA ARG A 73 -1.82 -20.43 26.59
C ARG A 73 -2.81 -21.44 25.98
N ASP A 74 -3.69 -21.01 25.10
CA ASP A 74 -4.70 -21.88 24.49
C ASP A 74 -4.06 -22.91 23.53
N GLY A 75 -2.97 -22.53 22.85
CA GLY A 75 -2.11 -23.45 22.11
C GLY A 75 -1.46 -24.51 23.02
N MET A 76 -0.92 -24.11 24.17
CA MET A 76 -0.39 -25.02 25.19
C MET A 76 -1.48 -25.97 25.72
N LYS A 77 -2.70 -25.48 25.96
CA LYS A 77 -3.85 -26.32 26.34
C LYS A 77 -4.20 -27.34 25.26
N THR A 78 -4.11 -26.95 23.99
CA THR A 78 -4.40 -27.83 22.84
C THR A 78 -3.39 -28.97 22.73
N VAL A 79 -2.11 -28.69 22.98
CA VAL A 79 -1.08 -29.73 23.08
C VAL A 79 -1.22 -30.55 24.36
N GLY A 80 -1.67 -29.91 25.44
CA GLY A 80 -1.73 -30.44 26.80
C GLY A 80 -0.49 -30.03 27.59
N PHE A 81 -0.67 -29.35 28.73
CA PHE A 81 0.44 -28.87 29.56
C PHE A 81 1.39 -29.99 29.98
N ASP A 82 0.87 -31.15 30.39
CA ASP A 82 1.69 -32.32 30.76
C ASP A 82 2.45 -32.91 29.57
N GLN A 83 1.97 -32.67 28.33
CA GLN A 83 2.62 -33.14 27.12
C GLN A 83 3.79 -32.26 26.71
N LEU A 84 3.83 -30.99 27.15
CA LEU A 84 4.91 -30.05 26.81
C LEU A 84 6.29 -30.56 27.24
N ALA A 85 6.37 -31.31 28.34
CA ALA A 85 7.61 -31.92 28.85
C ALA A 85 8.23 -32.97 27.89
N HIS A 86 7.49 -33.47 26.90
CA HIS A 86 8.02 -34.39 25.90
C HIS A 86 8.87 -33.68 24.83
N PHE A 87 8.77 -32.35 24.72
CA PHE A 87 9.59 -31.56 23.82
C PHE A 87 10.89 -31.14 24.49
N ASP A 88 11.96 -31.04 23.70
CA ASP A 88 13.25 -30.51 24.15
C ASP A 88 13.19 -28.99 24.29
N SER A 89 12.33 -28.34 23.50
CA SER A 89 12.07 -26.90 23.57
C SER A 89 10.67 -26.54 23.05
N VAL A 90 10.13 -25.43 23.57
CA VAL A 90 8.85 -24.84 23.18
C VAL A 90 9.15 -23.40 22.78
N THR A 91 8.85 -23.05 21.53
CA THR A 91 8.98 -21.69 21.00
C THR A 91 7.60 -21.05 20.82
N LEU A 92 7.48 -19.82 21.29
CA LEU A 92 6.34 -18.93 21.11
C LEU A 92 6.74 -17.85 20.11
N MET A 93 5.94 -17.69 19.07
CA MET A 93 6.17 -16.68 18.03
C MET A 93 4.84 -16.05 17.63
N ASN A 94 4.86 -14.78 17.23
CA ASN A 94 3.74 -14.11 16.56
C ASN A 94 4.16 -13.58 15.18
N ASP A 95 3.18 -13.18 14.38
CA ASP A 95 3.35 -12.70 13.01
C ASP A 95 3.69 -11.20 12.89
N THR A 96 4.03 -10.53 14.00
CA THR A 96 4.28 -9.08 14.05
C THR A 96 5.66 -8.66 13.54
N CYS A 97 6.36 -9.57 12.86
CA CYS A 97 7.66 -9.35 12.24
C CYS A 97 7.75 -9.97 10.85
N PHE A 98 8.69 -9.48 10.05
CA PHE A 98 9.13 -10.08 8.79
C PHE A 98 10.39 -10.90 9.04
N GLY A 99 10.51 -12.02 8.33
CA GLY A 99 11.66 -12.92 8.40
C GLY A 99 11.24 -14.36 8.07
N PRO A 100 12.07 -15.36 8.40
CA PRO A 100 13.45 -15.18 8.80
C PRO A 100 14.27 -14.55 7.67
N LEU A 101 15.08 -13.54 8.00
CA LEU A 101 15.99 -12.86 7.07
C LEU A 101 17.26 -13.68 6.81
N TRP A 102 17.61 -14.57 7.73
CA TRP A 102 18.73 -15.50 7.65
C TRP A 102 18.34 -16.84 8.25
N ASP A 103 19.10 -17.90 7.95
CA ASP A 103 18.88 -19.22 8.52
C ASP A 103 18.91 -19.20 10.06
N LEU A 104 17.91 -19.84 10.66
CA LEU A 104 17.72 -19.92 12.11
C LEU A 104 18.40 -21.15 12.72
N GLU A 105 18.71 -22.19 11.94
CA GLU A 105 19.31 -23.42 12.45
C GLU A 105 20.60 -23.15 13.25
N PRO A 106 21.55 -22.28 12.82
CA PRO A 106 22.74 -21.98 13.63
C PRO A 106 22.42 -21.31 14.97
N ILE A 107 21.37 -20.49 15.04
CA ILE A 107 20.94 -19.81 16.26
C ILE A 107 20.36 -20.82 17.25
N TYR A 108 19.53 -21.76 16.77
CA TYR A 108 19.05 -22.86 17.58
C TYR A 108 20.20 -23.69 18.13
N GLN A 109 21.13 -24.13 17.28
CA GLN A 109 22.28 -24.92 17.70
C GLN A 109 23.13 -24.18 18.73
N GLN A 110 23.33 -22.87 18.58
CA GLN A 110 24.05 -22.06 19.56
C GLN A 110 23.35 -22.09 20.93
N PHE A 111 22.06 -21.74 20.99
CA PHE A 111 21.37 -21.62 22.28
C PHE A 111 21.07 -22.98 22.91
N GLU A 112 20.79 -24.01 22.13
CA GLU A 112 20.56 -25.37 22.63
C GLU A 112 21.80 -25.92 23.34
N ASN A 113 22.99 -25.69 22.77
CA ASN A 113 24.26 -26.16 23.32
C ASN A 113 24.82 -25.28 24.44
N ASP A 114 24.26 -24.10 24.69
CA ASP A 114 24.74 -23.18 25.73
C ASP A 114 24.16 -23.57 27.11
N PRO A 115 24.97 -24.09 28.05
CA PRO A 115 24.49 -24.50 29.37
C PRO A 115 24.16 -23.30 30.27
N GLU A 116 24.50 -22.08 29.87
CA GLU A 116 24.22 -20.84 30.62
C GLU A 116 22.88 -20.22 30.23
N VAL A 117 22.10 -20.88 29.37
CA VAL A 117 20.84 -20.38 28.83
C VAL A 117 19.74 -21.39 29.08
N ASP A 118 18.68 -20.93 29.73
CA ASP A 118 17.49 -21.74 30.02
C ASP A 118 16.31 -21.32 29.13
N PHE A 119 16.25 -20.04 28.74
CA PHE A 119 15.32 -19.52 27.73
C PHE A 119 15.94 -18.35 26.95
N TRP A 120 15.45 -18.07 25.75
CA TRP A 120 16.03 -17.02 24.90
C TRP A 120 15.02 -16.37 23.96
N GLY A 121 15.40 -15.24 23.36
CA GLY A 121 14.64 -14.58 22.30
C GLY A 121 15.52 -13.74 21.39
N MET A 122 14.91 -12.89 20.56
CA MET A 122 15.64 -12.17 19.51
C MET A 122 16.34 -10.91 20.04
N THR A 123 15.63 -10.10 20.83
CA THR A 123 16.12 -8.85 21.43
C THR A 123 15.52 -8.65 22.81
N ASN A 124 16.15 -7.80 23.61
CA ASN A 124 15.63 -7.35 24.90
C ASN A 124 15.31 -5.85 24.89
N TYR A 125 14.28 -5.48 25.65
CA TYR A 125 14.00 -4.12 26.07
C TYR A 125 14.89 -3.79 27.27
N ARG A 126 15.65 -2.70 27.23
CA ARG A 126 16.49 -2.30 28.36
C ARG A 126 15.63 -1.71 29.47
N LYS A 127 16.02 -1.96 30.72
CA LYS A 127 15.38 -1.31 31.86
C LYS A 127 15.37 0.21 31.70
N ASP A 128 14.20 0.80 31.91
CA ASP A 128 14.02 2.24 32.04
C ASP A 128 13.24 2.59 33.33
N LYS A 129 12.61 3.77 33.36
CA LYS A 129 11.83 4.23 34.52
C LYS A 129 10.48 3.52 34.68
N ASP A 130 9.92 3.00 33.59
CA ASP A 130 8.56 2.47 33.51
C ASP A 130 8.59 0.93 33.50
N PHE A 131 9.62 0.33 32.90
CA PHE A 131 9.73 -1.11 32.70
C PHE A 131 11.07 -1.68 33.14
N ASN A 132 11.03 -2.88 33.73
CA ASN A 132 12.21 -3.69 33.94
C ASN A 132 12.75 -4.24 32.61
N GLU A 133 14.00 -4.67 32.63
CA GLU A 133 14.58 -5.38 31.51
C GLU A 133 13.80 -6.68 31.24
N HIS A 134 13.46 -6.93 29.97
CA HIS A 134 12.77 -8.14 29.54
C HIS A 134 13.05 -8.46 28.07
N ILE A 135 12.89 -9.73 27.70
CA ILE A 135 12.95 -10.17 26.29
C ILE A 135 11.68 -9.71 25.57
N GLN A 136 11.82 -9.22 24.35
CA GLN A 136 10.69 -8.86 23.51
C GLN A 136 9.88 -10.11 23.10
N SER A 137 8.56 -10.06 23.29
CA SER A 137 7.71 -11.27 23.28
C SER A 137 7.41 -11.89 21.91
N TYR A 138 7.76 -11.21 20.81
CA TYR A 138 7.48 -11.69 19.44
C TYR A 138 8.21 -13.00 19.09
N TYR A 139 9.21 -13.38 19.88
CA TYR A 139 9.89 -14.66 19.77
C TYR A 139 10.52 -15.05 21.12
N LEU A 140 10.01 -16.12 21.73
CA LEU A 140 10.51 -16.67 23.00
C LEU A 140 10.67 -18.18 22.88
N SER A 141 11.83 -18.71 23.24
CA SER A 141 12.10 -20.15 23.22
C SER A 141 12.57 -20.61 24.59
N PHE A 142 11.89 -21.62 25.13
CA PHE A 142 12.13 -22.18 26.45
C PHE A 142 12.70 -23.58 26.32
N LYS A 143 13.78 -23.88 27.07
CA LYS A 143 14.32 -25.24 27.15
C LYS A 143 13.50 -26.10 28.08
N LYS A 144 13.66 -27.41 27.92
CA LYS A 144 12.98 -28.46 28.70
C LYS A 144 12.91 -28.19 30.20
N GLN A 145 14.01 -27.83 30.84
CA GLN A 145 14.03 -27.56 32.29
C GLN A 145 13.11 -26.41 32.73
N VAL A 146 12.89 -25.41 31.86
CA VAL A 146 11.96 -24.32 32.15
C VAL A 146 10.53 -24.82 31.95
N ILE A 147 10.28 -25.56 30.86
CA ILE A 147 8.97 -26.12 30.53
C ILE A 147 8.46 -27.05 31.65
N GLU A 148 9.34 -27.87 32.23
CA GLU A 148 9.02 -28.81 33.32
C GLU A 148 8.83 -28.13 34.69
N SER A 149 9.13 -26.83 34.80
CA SER A 149 9.06 -26.12 36.08
C SER A 149 7.62 -25.76 36.46
N SER A 150 7.34 -25.76 37.77
CA SER A 150 6.06 -25.26 38.28
C SER A 150 5.86 -23.78 37.93
N THR A 151 6.94 -22.98 37.92
CA THR A 151 6.90 -21.56 37.52
C THR A 151 6.34 -21.38 36.11
N PHE A 152 6.75 -22.21 35.15
CA PHE A 152 6.23 -22.14 33.79
C PHE A 152 4.74 -22.49 33.73
N HIS A 153 4.35 -23.57 34.40
CA HIS A 153 2.96 -24.01 34.45
C HIS A 153 2.07 -22.95 35.13
N GLU A 154 2.45 -22.47 36.30
CA GLU A 154 1.71 -21.46 37.07
C GLU A 154 1.54 -20.15 36.27
N PHE A 155 2.60 -19.69 35.60
CA PHE A 155 2.54 -18.48 34.78
C PHE A 155 1.54 -18.63 33.63
N TRP A 156 1.73 -19.64 32.78
CA TRP A 156 0.93 -19.79 31.56
C TRP A 156 -0.51 -20.21 31.86
N GLN A 157 -0.74 -21.06 32.85
CA GLN A 157 -2.11 -21.41 33.29
C GLN A 157 -2.82 -20.22 33.94
N GLY A 158 -2.08 -19.30 34.56
CA GLY A 158 -2.60 -18.07 35.17
C GLY A 158 -2.85 -16.91 34.20
N VAL A 159 -2.46 -17.01 32.92
CA VAL A 159 -2.75 -15.98 31.91
C VAL A 159 -4.27 -15.82 31.77
N GLN A 160 -4.73 -14.57 31.83
CA GLN A 160 -6.12 -14.14 31.74
C GLN A 160 -6.38 -13.46 30.40
N ASP A 161 -7.66 -13.41 30.02
CA ASP A 161 -8.09 -12.82 28.75
C ASP A 161 -8.38 -11.33 28.95
N PHE A 162 -7.37 -10.49 28.77
CA PHE A 162 -7.54 -9.04 28.75
C PHE A 162 -8.09 -8.55 27.41
N THR A 163 -8.86 -7.46 27.44
CA THR A 163 -9.40 -6.80 26.23
C THR A 163 -8.55 -5.61 25.77
N ASN A 164 -7.65 -5.11 26.61
CA ASN A 164 -6.74 -4.01 26.30
C ASN A 164 -5.31 -4.54 26.15
N VAL A 165 -4.64 -4.14 25.08
CA VAL A 165 -3.25 -4.55 24.80
C VAL A 165 -2.27 -4.04 25.85
N GLN A 166 -2.51 -2.86 26.44
CA GLN A 166 -1.63 -2.33 27.49
C GLN A 166 -1.66 -3.21 28.74
N ASP A 167 -2.82 -3.77 29.09
CA ASP A 167 -2.92 -4.68 30.24
C ASP A 167 -2.09 -5.96 30.01
N VAL A 168 -2.06 -6.47 28.77
CA VAL A 168 -1.19 -7.61 28.39
C VAL A 168 0.29 -7.24 28.51
N ILE A 169 0.68 -6.04 28.10
CA ILE A 169 2.07 -5.57 28.21
C ILE A 169 2.48 -5.48 29.68
N ASP A 170 1.65 -4.82 30.50
CA ASP A 170 1.92 -4.54 31.90
C ASP A 170 1.89 -5.79 32.79
N HIS A 171 1.05 -6.77 32.46
CA HIS A 171 0.90 -7.99 33.25
C HIS A 171 1.70 -9.18 32.73
N TYR A 172 2.04 -9.23 31.44
CA TYR A 172 2.67 -10.40 30.83
C TYR A 172 3.99 -10.09 30.13
N GLU A 173 4.02 -9.24 29.09
CA GLU A 173 5.25 -9.01 28.31
C GLU A 173 6.41 -8.51 29.18
N THR A 174 6.14 -7.55 30.06
CA THR A 174 7.13 -6.97 30.95
C THR A 174 7.48 -7.87 32.14
N LYS A 175 6.64 -8.87 32.45
CA LYS A 175 6.78 -9.75 33.62
C LYS A 175 7.31 -11.14 33.29
N VAL A 176 7.12 -11.65 32.08
CA VAL A 176 7.50 -13.03 31.72
C VAL A 176 8.98 -13.29 32.02
N THR A 177 9.87 -12.40 31.58
CA THR A 177 11.31 -12.52 31.86
C THR A 177 11.60 -12.39 33.35
N THR A 178 11.03 -11.40 34.03
CA THR A 178 11.24 -11.19 35.47
C THR A 178 10.80 -12.40 36.29
N ASN A 179 9.64 -13.00 35.99
CA ASN A 179 9.12 -14.17 36.70
C ASN A 179 10.08 -15.38 36.61
N PHE A 180 10.68 -15.62 35.44
CA PHE A 180 11.64 -16.71 35.27
C PHE A 180 13.01 -16.40 35.89
N LEU A 181 13.45 -15.14 35.85
CA LEU A 181 14.66 -14.71 36.56
C LEU A 181 14.52 -14.87 38.08
N ASP A 182 13.38 -14.48 38.65
CA ASP A 182 13.08 -14.61 40.08
C ASP A 182 13.03 -16.08 40.53
N ALA A 183 12.67 -17.00 39.61
CA ALA A 183 12.74 -18.44 39.81
C ALA A 183 14.15 -19.04 39.62
N GLY A 184 15.15 -18.22 39.27
CA GLY A 184 16.55 -18.62 39.13
C GLY A 184 16.96 -19.07 37.73
N PHE A 185 16.09 -18.94 36.72
CA PHE A 185 16.46 -19.23 35.33
C PHE A 185 17.25 -18.08 34.70
N ARG A 186 18.02 -18.40 33.67
CA ARG A 186 18.88 -17.46 32.93
C ARG A 186 18.41 -17.35 31.49
N TYR A 187 18.50 -16.14 30.94
CA TYR A 187 18.24 -15.90 29.53
C TYR A 187 19.40 -15.27 28.79
N LYS A 188 19.34 -15.40 27.47
CA LYS A 188 20.13 -14.61 26.52
C LYS A 188 19.24 -14.21 25.34
N THR A 189 19.74 -13.29 24.53
CA THR A 189 19.09 -12.87 23.28
C THR A 189 20.07 -12.97 22.12
N VAL A 190 19.55 -13.12 20.90
CA VAL A 190 20.38 -13.08 19.67
C VAL A 190 21.16 -11.77 19.60
N PHE A 191 20.47 -10.66 19.90
CA PHE A 191 21.09 -9.36 20.09
C PHE A 191 20.78 -8.83 21.49
N ASN A 192 21.82 -8.79 22.33
CA ASN A 192 21.74 -8.23 23.67
C ASN A 192 22.01 -6.72 23.63
N THR A 193 21.02 -5.93 24.03
CA THR A 193 21.02 -4.48 23.89
C THR A 193 21.43 -3.73 25.17
N ILE A 194 21.69 -4.42 26.30
CA ILE A 194 21.88 -3.80 27.63
C ILE A 194 22.97 -2.71 27.63
N HIS A 195 24.04 -2.93 26.87
CA HIS A 195 25.22 -2.06 26.83
C HIS A 195 25.36 -1.29 25.50
N GLU A 196 24.37 -1.37 24.62
CA GLU A 196 24.39 -0.70 23.32
C GLU A 196 24.02 0.78 23.43
N ASP A 197 24.49 1.58 22.48
CA ASP A 197 24.20 3.02 22.44
C ASP A 197 22.75 3.28 22.02
N THR A 198 22.03 4.05 22.84
CA THR A 198 20.63 4.45 22.61
C THR A 198 20.48 5.91 22.21
N THR A 199 21.58 6.59 21.87
CA THR A 199 21.55 8.00 21.47
C THR A 199 20.62 8.20 20.27
N GLY A 200 19.65 9.11 20.42
CA GLY A 200 18.67 9.43 19.38
C GLY A 200 17.44 8.52 19.32
N MET A 201 17.34 7.50 20.18
CA MET A 201 16.15 6.65 20.29
C MET A 201 15.14 7.25 21.27
N LEU A 202 13.85 7.13 20.97
CA LEU A 202 12.77 7.60 21.85
C LEU A 202 12.63 6.72 23.10
N TYR A 203 12.70 5.40 22.90
CA TYR A 203 12.72 4.38 23.95
C TYR A 203 13.88 3.43 23.69
N PRO A 204 14.41 2.74 24.71
CA PRO A 204 15.53 1.82 24.55
C PRO A 204 15.10 0.45 23.96
N ASP A 205 14.23 0.47 22.95
CA ASP A 205 13.77 -0.68 22.19
C ASP A 205 14.42 -0.69 20.80
N PHE A 206 15.43 -1.53 20.64
CA PHE A 206 16.15 -1.65 19.37
C PHE A 206 15.32 -2.31 18.27
N SER A 207 14.36 -3.17 18.62
CA SER A 207 13.49 -3.80 17.63
C SER A 207 12.62 -2.77 16.92
N TYR A 208 12.21 -1.69 17.60
CA TYR A 208 11.40 -0.63 17.01
C TYR A 208 12.21 0.53 16.46
N TYR A 209 13.21 1.00 17.20
CA TYR A 209 13.84 2.30 16.93
C TYR A 209 15.23 2.21 16.29
N ASN A 210 15.77 1.00 16.10
CA ASN A 210 17.11 0.86 15.53
C ASN A 210 17.21 -0.31 14.51
N PRO A 211 16.50 -0.24 13.37
CA PRO A 211 16.57 -1.25 12.30
C PRO A 211 17.99 -1.47 11.78
N THR A 212 18.84 -0.45 11.80
CA THR A 212 20.26 -0.57 11.41
C THR A 212 21.01 -1.54 12.32
N ALA A 213 20.81 -1.45 13.64
CA ALA A 213 21.41 -2.39 14.58
C ALA A 213 20.86 -3.81 14.42
N ILE A 214 19.54 -3.94 14.18
CA ILE A 214 18.90 -5.24 13.89
C ILE A 214 19.59 -5.94 12.71
N LEU A 215 19.79 -5.24 11.59
CA LEU A 215 20.50 -5.81 10.44
C LEU A 215 21.98 -6.07 10.72
N LYS A 216 22.68 -5.12 11.34
CA LYS A 216 24.12 -5.24 11.66
C LYS A 216 24.43 -6.47 12.52
N HIS A 217 23.58 -6.75 13.50
CA HIS A 217 23.72 -7.90 14.39
C HIS A 217 23.05 -9.17 13.84
N LYS A 218 22.57 -9.14 12.59
CA LYS A 218 21.89 -10.25 11.92
C LYS A 218 20.74 -10.85 12.73
N VAL A 219 19.95 -10.01 13.39
CA VAL A 219 18.73 -10.46 14.06
C VAL A 219 17.75 -10.95 12.99
N PRO A 220 17.35 -12.23 12.96
CA PRO A 220 16.61 -12.84 11.84
C PRO A 220 15.24 -12.26 11.54
N PHE A 221 14.77 -11.28 12.32
CA PHE A 221 13.45 -10.73 12.19
C PHE A 221 13.46 -9.21 12.37
N ILE A 222 12.67 -8.51 11.55
CA ILE A 222 12.42 -7.07 11.67
C ILE A 222 10.93 -6.87 11.96
N LYS A 223 10.56 -6.08 12.98
CA LYS A 223 9.15 -5.89 13.33
C LYS A 223 8.42 -5.09 12.24
N VAL A 224 7.14 -5.40 12.03
CA VAL A 224 6.29 -4.65 11.08
C VAL A 224 6.25 -3.16 11.44
N LYS A 225 6.07 -2.87 12.74
CA LYS A 225 6.05 -1.48 13.25
C LYS A 225 7.39 -0.74 13.12
N THR A 226 8.52 -1.45 12.99
CA THR A 226 9.81 -0.81 12.70
C THR A 226 9.74 -0.06 11.37
N ILE A 227 9.05 -0.61 10.38
CA ILE A 227 8.93 0.02 9.06
C ILE A 227 8.04 1.26 9.15
N ALA A 228 6.86 1.13 9.75
CA ALA A 228 5.91 2.23 9.90
C ALA A 228 6.48 3.42 10.71
N ASN A 229 7.33 3.15 11.71
CA ASN A 229 7.85 4.21 12.58
C ASN A 229 9.17 4.84 12.11
N ASN A 230 9.80 4.29 11.06
CA ASN A 230 11.12 4.74 10.60
C ASN A 230 11.14 5.03 9.08
N GLU A 231 10.02 5.49 8.54
CA GLU A 231 9.78 5.69 7.10
C GLU A 231 10.94 6.37 6.36
N GLY A 232 11.54 7.40 6.96
CA GLY A 232 12.62 8.19 6.35
C GLY A 232 13.91 7.44 6.09
N ILE A 233 14.17 6.32 6.80
CA ILE A 233 15.37 5.50 6.60
C ILE A 233 15.09 4.15 5.93
N MET A 234 13.82 3.77 5.79
CA MET A 234 13.42 2.47 5.21
C MET A 234 13.96 2.20 3.80
N PRO A 235 14.03 3.17 2.87
CA PRO A 235 14.64 2.93 1.56
C PRO A 235 16.07 2.37 1.66
N TYR A 236 16.89 2.90 2.58
CA TYR A 236 18.27 2.43 2.76
C TYR A 236 18.34 1.05 3.44
N ILE A 237 17.42 0.79 4.37
CA ILE A 237 17.32 -0.53 5.02
C ILE A 237 16.89 -1.60 4.02
N PHE A 238 16.00 -1.28 3.08
CA PHE A 238 15.61 -2.18 2.01
C PHE A 238 16.77 -2.47 1.04
N ASP A 239 17.49 -1.43 0.62
CA ASP A 239 18.68 -1.58 -0.22
C ASP A 239 19.75 -2.45 0.46
N GLU A 240 19.95 -2.27 1.77
CA GLU A 240 20.89 -3.10 2.52
C GLU A 240 20.37 -4.53 2.65
N LEU A 241 19.08 -4.74 2.95
CA LEU A 241 18.49 -6.07 3.07
C LEU A 241 18.68 -6.88 1.80
N GLU A 242 18.44 -6.30 0.62
CA GLU A 242 18.67 -6.94 -0.68
C GLU A 242 20.16 -7.29 -0.91
N ARG A 243 21.10 -6.61 -0.24
CA ARG A 243 22.54 -6.93 -0.32
C ARG A 243 22.97 -8.03 0.62
N VAL A 244 22.35 -8.13 1.80
CA VAL A 244 22.84 -8.97 2.90
C VAL A 244 21.96 -10.20 3.19
N SER A 245 20.83 -10.34 2.51
CA SER A 245 19.83 -11.38 2.75
C SER A 245 19.14 -11.78 1.43
N ASP A 246 18.71 -13.05 1.35
CA ASP A 246 17.88 -13.56 0.26
C ASP A 246 16.37 -13.40 0.54
N TYR A 247 16.00 -12.68 1.61
CA TYR A 247 14.60 -12.47 1.97
C TYR A 247 13.86 -11.71 0.85
N PRO A 248 12.72 -12.22 0.34
CA PRO A 248 11.99 -11.56 -0.72
C PRO A 248 11.36 -10.23 -0.26
N LEU A 249 11.99 -9.11 -0.62
CA LEU A 249 11.56 -7.77 -0.20
C LEU A 249 10.10 -7.45 -0.59
N ASP A 250 9.61 -8.00 -1.69
CA ASP A 250 8.21 -7.85 -2.12
C ASP A 250 7.21 -8.30 -1.03
N LEU A 251 7.57 -9.24 -0.15
CA LEU A 251 6.72 -9.63 0.98
C LEU A 251 6.51 -8.50 1.98
N ILE A 252 7.57 -7.72 2.26
CA ILE A 252 7.49 -6.51 3.08
C ILE A 252 6.65 -5.46 2.37
N LEU A 253 6.99 -5.13 1.12
CA LEU A 253 6.34 -4.05 0.37
C LEU A 253 4.84 -4.31 0.18
N ASN A 254 4.47 -5.54 -0.18
CA ASN A 254 3.08 -5.93 -0.35
C ASN A 254 2.30 -5.89 0.97
N HIS A 255 2.90 -6.33 2.09
CA HIS A 255 2.22 -6.25 3.40
C HIS A 255 2.02 -4.79 3.82
N MET A 256 3.08 -3.98 3.78
CA MET A 256 3.03 -2.57 4.18
C MET A 256 2.05 -1.76 3.33
N SER A 257 2.04 -1.98 2.01
CA SER A 257 1.08 -1.36 1.10
C SER A 257 -0.37 -1.75 1.36
N MET A 258 -0.60 -2.86 2.07
CA MET A 258 -1.92 -3.39 2.36
C MET A 258 -2.43 -2.96 3.73
N ILE A 259 -1.56 -2.83 4.73
CA ILE A 259 -1.99 -2.48 6.10
C ILE A 259 -2.18 -0.98 6.29
N ASP A 260 -1.36 -0.18 5.61
CA ASP A 260 -1.32 1.28 5.69
C ASP A 260 -1.57 1.92 4.30
N CYS A 261 -1.52 3.25 4.22
CA CYS A 261 -1.69 3.98 2.96
C CYS A 261 -0.68 3.50 1.90
N PRO A 262 -1.12 3.21 0.67
CA PRO A 262 -0.30 2.54 -0.33
C PRO A 262 0.75 3.46 -0.97
N ASP A 263 0.66 4.76 -0.70
CA ASP A 263 1.43 5.84 -1.31
C ASP A 263 2.44 6.50 -0.36
N TYR A 264 2.78 5.84 0.75
CA TYR A 264 3.85 6.34 1.61
C TYR A 264 5.18 6.46 0.84
N PRO A 265 6.02 7.50 1.15
CA PRO A 265 7.22 7.78 0.37
C PRO A 265 8.18 6.60 0.22
N TYR A 266 8.34 5.79 1.26
CA TYR A 266 9.24 4.61 1.23
C TYR A 266 8.72 3.47 0.34
N LEU A 267 7.41 3.44 0.06
CA LEU A 267 6.81 2.47 -0.88
C LEU A 267 6.96 2.97 -2.32
N LEU A 268 6.74 4.28 -2.56
CA LEU A 268 6.69 4.86 -3.91
C LEU A 268 7.96 4.62 -4.73
N SER A 269 9.13 4.60 -4.08
CA SER A 269 10.41 4.31 -4.75
C SER A 269 10.47 2.92 -5.40
N ARG A 270 9.58 2.01 -5.01
CA ARG A 270 9.50 0.62 -5.49
C ARG A 270 8.19 0.32 -6.25
N LYS A 271 7.41 1.33 -6.63
CA LYS A 271 6.12 1.17 -7.34
C LYS A 271 6.22 1.17 -8.86
N TYR A 272 7.39 1.43 -9.45
CA TYR A 272 7.51 1.33 -10.90
C TYR A 272 7.29 -0.10 -11.40
N LEU A 273 6.78 -0.22 -12.62
CA LEU A 273 6.66 -1.50 -13.31
C LEU A 273 8.03 -2.17 -13.42
N LYS A 274 8.06 -3.48 -13.22
CA LYS A 274 9.24 -4.29 -13.53
C LYS A 274 9.34 -4.47 -15.04
N ASN A 275 10.54 -4.61 -15.57
CA ASN A 275 10.75 -4.94 -16.98
C ASN A 275 10.41 -6.42 -17.20
N LEU A 276 9.19 -6.69 -17.65
CA LEU A 276 8.63 -8.03 -17.84
C LEU A 276 8.03 -8.13 -19.24
N GLU A 277 8.20 -9.29 -19.86
CA GLU A 277 7.56 -9.61 -21.14
C GLU A 277 6.20 -10.27 -20.88
N LEU A 278 5.24 -10.01 -21.76
CA LEU A 278 3.93 -10.64 -21.68
C LEU A 278 4.08 -12.15 -21.94
N PRO A 279 3.51 -13.02 -21.09
CA PRO A 279 3.55 -14.47 -21.32
C PRO A 279 2.93 -14.84 -22.67
N GLY A 280 3.54 -15.78 -23.39
CA GLY A 280 3.04 -16.20 -24.71
C GLY A 280 1.70 -16.94 -24.67
N ASP A 281 1.27 -17.40 -23.49
CA ASP A 281 0.00 -18.06 -23.19
C ASP A 281 -1.02 -17.13 -22.52
N PHE A 282 -0.90 -15.81 -22.72
CA PHE A 282 -1.84 -14.83 -22.18
C PHE A 282 -3.27 -15.01 -22.72
N ASP A 283 -4.11 -15.67 -21.92
CA ASP A 283 -5.52 -16.02 -22.24
C ASP A 283 -6.52 -15.20 -21.41
N LYS A 284 -6.27 -13.90 -21.24
CA LYS A 284 -7.14 -13.00 -20.48
C LYS A 284 -7.99 -12.14 -21.40
N LYS A 285 -9.20 -11.83 -20.96
CA LYS A 285 -10.11 -10.95 -21.68
C LYS A 285 -9.76 -9.50 -21.38
N VAL A 286 -9.37 -8.77 -22.42
CA VAL A 286 -9.00 -7.36 -22.30
C VAL A 286 -10.01 -6.46 -23.01
N ALA A 287 -10.48 -5.43 -22.32
CA ALA A 287 -11.22 -4.33 -22.91
C ALA A 287 -10.36 -3.07 -23.00
N VAL A 288 -10.42 -2.39 -24.13
CA VAL A 288 -9.86 -1.05 -24.29
C VAL A 288 -11.02 -0.08 -24.46
N HIS A 289 -11.26 0.75 -23.45
CA HIS A 289 -12.22 1.83 -23.51
C HIS A 289 -11.56 3.14 -23.94
N LEU A 290 -12.03 3.73 -25.04
CA LEU A 290 -11.59 5.03 -25.53
C LEU A 290 -12.78 6.00 -25.61
N HIS A 291 -12.78 7.04 -24.76
CA HIS A 291 -13.74 8.13 -24.89
C HIS A 291 -13.31 9.12 -25.99
N VAL A 292 -14.02 9.11 -27.12
CA VAL A 292 -13.73 9.94 -28.30
C VAL A 292 -14.63 11.18 -28.32
N PHE A 293 -14.16 12.25 -27.68
CA PHE A 293 -14.76 13.59 -27.80
C PHE A 293 -14.22 14.38 -29.00
N TYR A 294 -12.93 14.23 -29.33
CA TYR A 294 -12.25 14.83 -30.47
C TYR A 294 -11.95 13.75 -31.51
N VAL A 295 -12.84 13.63 -32.50
CA VAL A 295 -12.79 12.58 -33.53
C VAL A 295 -11.48 12.58 -34.32
N ASP A 296 -10.88 13.74 -34.55
CA ASP A 296 -9.65 13.87 -35.33
C ASP A 296 -8.40 13.32 -34.61
N LEU A 297 -8.50 12.98 -33.32
CA LEU A 297 -7.45 12.28 -32.58
C LEU A 297 -7.62 10.76 -32.56
N LEU A 298 -8.74 10.23 -33.07
CA LEU A 298 -9.01 8.79 -33.03
C LEU A 298 -7.88 8.00 -33.72
N GLU A 299 -7.44 8.46 -34.89
CA GLU A 299 -6.39 7.79 -35.65
C GLU A 299 -5.05 7.67 -34.89
N GLU A 300 -4.71 8.66 -34.05
CA GLU A 300 -3.49 8.62 -33.21
C GLU A 300 -3.56 7.48 -32.18
N PHE A 301 -4.72 7.24 -31.59
CA PHE A 301 -4.92 6.11 -30.66
C PHE A 301 -4.94 4.78 -31.38
N LEU A 302 -5.60 4.69 -32.54
CA LEU A 302 -5.60 3.45 -33.34
C LEU A 302 -4.19 3.06 -33.78
N ASP A 303 -3.35 4.04 -34.13
CA ASP A 303 -1.94 3.80 -34.44
C ASP A 303 -1.17 3.34 -33.19
N ALA A 304 -1.42 3.95 -32.03
CA ALA A 304 -0.77 3.54 -30.78
C ALA A 304 -1.18 2.13 -30.31
N PHE A 305 -2.43 1.71 -30.56
CA PHE A 305 -2.93 0.37 -30.21
C PHE A 305 -2.29 -0.75 -31.06
N GLN A 306 -1.62 -0.42 -32.17
CA GLN A 306 -0.82 -1.41 -32.91
C GLN A 306 0.35 -1.97 -32.10
N ALA A 307 0.73 -1.32 -30.99
CA ALA A 307 1.75 -1.81 -30.08
C ALA A 307 1.27 -2.97 -29.19
N PHE A 308 -0.03 -3.30 -29.17
CA PHE A 308 -0.57 -4.37 -28.35
C PHE A 308 -0.33 -5.74 -29.02
N HIS A 309 0.28 -6.67 -28.29
CA HIS A 309 0.49 -8.04 -28.77
C HIS A 309 -0.46 -9.06 -28.10
N PHE A 310 -1.66 -8.59 -27.73
CA PHE A 310 -2.74 -9.39 -27.14
C PHE A 310 -4.08 -9.04 -27.80
N ALA A 311 -5.04 -9.97 -27.74
CA ALA A 311 -6.40 -9.72 -28.22
C ALA A 311 -7.16 -8.79 -27.27
N TYR A 312 -7.93 -7.85 -27.83
CA TYR A 312 -8.74 -6.93 -27.05
C TYR A 312 -10.04 -6.55 -27.77
N ASP A 313 -11.07 -6.22 -26.98
CA ASP A 313 -12.30 -5.62 -27.49
C ASP A 313 -12.24 -4.10 -27.32
N LEU A 314 -12.45 -3.37 -28.42
CA LEU A 314 -12.45 -1.90 -28.42
C LEU A 314 -13.86 -1.35 -28.16
N TRP A 315 -14.00 -0.62 -27.05
CA TRP A 315 -15.20 0.10 -26.66
C TRP A 315 -14.99 1.60 -26.83
N ILE A 316 -15.74 2.24 -27.71
CA ILE A 316 -15.67 3.69 -27.93
C ILE A 316 -16.92 4.35 -27.41
N THR A 317 -16.76 5.39 -26.60
CA THR A 317 -17.86 6.28 -26.22
C THR A 317 -17.71 7.66 -26.86
N THR A 318 -18.83 8.30 -27.20
CA THR A 318 -18.86 9.67 -27.72
C THR A 318 -20.13 10.40 -27.27
N ASP A 319 -20.23 11.70 -27.53
CA ASP A 319 -21.29 12.55 -26.99
C ASP A 319 -22.54 12.65 -27.89
N VAL A 320 -22.40 12.49 -29.21
CA VAL A 320 -23.52 12.67 -30.17
C VAL A 320 -23.46 11.68 -31.35
N GLU A 321 -24.62 11.39 -31.95
CA GLU A 321 -24.75 10.43 -33.06
C GLU A 321 -23.96 10.83 -34.31
N GLU A 322 -23.83 12.14 -34.59
CA GLU A 322 -23.02 12.64 -35.71
C GLU A 322 -21.55 12.22 -35.58
N LYS A 323 -20.98 12.33 -34.37
CA LYS A 323 -19.60 11.89 -34.12
C LYS A 323 -19.48 10.38 -34.19
N LYS A 324 -20.47 9.63 -33.72
CA LYS A 324 -20.51 8.18 -33.86
C LYS A 324 -20.40 7.75 -35.33
N GLN A 325 -21.18 8.36 -36.24
CA GLN A 325 -21.08 8.07 -37.68
C GLN A 325 -19.69 8.39 -38.25
N ALA A 326 -19.09 9.51 -37.82
CA ALA A 326 -17.73 9.87 -38.24
C ALA A 326 -16.67 8.87 -37.72
N ILE A 327 -16.80 8.42 -36.47
CA ILE A 327 -15.95 7.41 -35.84
C ILE A 327 -16.08 6.08 -36.58
N GLU A 328 -17.30 5.59 -36.83
CA GLU A 328 -17.57 4.35 -37.57
C GLU A 328 -16.96 4.37 -38.97
N LYS A 329 -16.98 5.53 -39.65
CA LYS A 329 -16.30 5.69 -40.94
C LYS A 329 -14.78 5.54 -40.83
N ILE A 330 -14.16 6.12 -39.80
CA ILE A 330 -12.71 5.97 -39.57
C ILE A 330 -12.38 4.50 -39.28
N LEU A 331 -13.14 3.85 -38.39
CA LEU A 331 -12.97 2.43 -38.04
C LEU A 331 -13.07 1.52 -39.26
N SER A 332 -14.10 1.73 -40.10
CA SER A 332 -14.27 0.97 -41.35
C SER A 332 -13.11 1.16 -42.32
N ASN A 333 -12.56 2.39 -42.43
CA ASN A 333 -11.41 2.66 -43.29
C ASN A 333 -10.12 1.98 -42.79
N ARG A 334 -9.98 1.82 -41.47
CA ARG A 334 -8.82 1.16 -40.86
C ARG A 334 -9.02 -0.34 -40.65
N ALA A 335 -10.18 -0.89 -41.04
CA ALA A 335 -10.59 -2.26 -40.76
C ALA A 335 -10.42 -2.63 -39.27
N GLN A 336 -10.76 -1.69 -38.38
CA GLN A 336 -10.70 -1.87 -36.93
C GLN A 336 -12.11 -2.15 -36.40
N ASP A 337 -12.29 -3.30 -35.77
CA ASP A 337 -13.54 -3.62 -35.07
C ASP A 337 -13.62 -2.86 -33.74
N ALA A 338 -14.78 -2.26 -33.48
CA ALA A 338 -15.10 -1.59 -32.22
C ALA A 338 -16.61 -1.47 -32.01
N THR A 339 -17.04 -1.39 -30.75
CA THR A 339 -18.41 -1.03 -30.39
C THR A 339 -18.48 0.45 -30.02
N VAL A 340 -19.30 1.23 -30.73
CA VAL A 340 -19.45 2.68 -30.52
C VAL A 340 -20.77 3.02 -29.82
N VAL A 341 -20.69 3.70 -28.68
CA VAL A 341 -21.83 4.05 -27.82
C VAL A 341 -21.93 5.56 -27.63
N VAL A 342 -23.12 6.12 -27.80
CA VAL A 342 -23.38 7.55 -27.53
C VAL A 342 -23.88 7.71 -26.09
N THR A 343 -23.13 8.47 -25.28
CA THR A 343 -23.37 8.63 -23.83
C THR A 343 -23.77 10.05 -23.43
N GLY A 344 -23.79 10.99 -24.37
CA GLY A 344 -24.04 12.41 -24.11
C GLY A 344 -22.79 13.17 -23.63
N ASN A 345 -22.92 14.48 -23.49
CA ASN A 345 -21.83 15.41 -23.18
C ASN A 345 -21.79 15.81 -21.69
N ILE A 346 -21.91 14.84 -20.77
CA ILE A 346 -21.85 15.09 -19.32
C ILE A 346 -20.87 14.08 -18.70
N GLY A 347 -20.04 14.56 -17.78
CA GLY A 347 -19.08 13.73 -17.05
C GLY A 347 -17.79 13.39 -17.79
N ARG A 348 -17.52 14.08 -18.91
CA ARG A 348 -16.29 13.97 -19.70
C ARG A 348 -15.98 12.51 -20.03
N ASP A 349 -14.77 12.04 -19.75
CA ASP A 349 -14.31 10.66 -19.95
C ASP A 349 -14.82 9.68 -18.88
N VAL A 350 -14.99 10.16 -17.64
CA VAL A 350 -15.29 9.32 -16.47
C VAL A 350 -16.70 8.73 -16.53
N LEU A 351 -17.74 9.56 -16.66
CA LEU A 351 -19.12 9.06 -16.63
C LEU A 351 -19.41 8.09 -17.81
N PRO A 352 -18.99 8.36 -19.05
CA PRO A 352 -19.14 7.41 -20.16
C PRO A 352 -18.53 6.04 -19.87
N MET A 353 -17.36 5.97 -19.23
CA MET A 353 -16.80 4.68 -18.80
C MET A 353 -17.70 3.99 -17.77
N LEU A 354 -18.16 4.72 -16.75
CA LEU A 354 -19.00 4.15 -15.69
C LEU A 354 -20.35 3.64 -16.22
N LEU A 355 -20.90 4.24 -17.27
CA LEU A 355 -22.10 3.78 -17.94
C LEU A 355 -21.92 2.43 -18.66
N LEU A 356 -20.69 2.04 -18.99
CA LEU A 356 -20.36 0.72 -19.57
C LEU A 356 -20.18 -0.39 -18.53
N LYS A 357 -20.70 -0.19 -17.31
CA LYS A 357 -20.57 -1.12 -16.17
C LYS A 357 -20.81 -2.59 -16.55
N GLU A 358 -21.92 -2.88 -17.23
CA GLU A 358 -22.35 -4.26 -17.55
C GLU A 358 -21.46 -4.93 -18.61
N GLN A 359 -20.85 -4.12 -19.47
CA GLN A 359 -19.96 -4.56 -20.53
C GLN A 359 -18.56 -4.80 -19.95
N LEU A 360 -18.01 -3.80 -19.26
CA LEU A 360 -16.65 -3.83 -18.71
C LEU A 360 -16.49 -4.85 -17.58
N SER A 361 -17.55 -5.22 -16.88
CA SER A 361 -17.51 -6.25 -15.82
C SER A 361 -17.19 -7.67 -16.30
N ARG A 362 -17.18 -7.89 -17.62
CA ARG A 362 -16.94 -9.20 -18.25
C ARG A 362 -15.48 -9.45 -18.58
N TYR A 363 -14.61 -8.47 -18.33
CA TYR A 363 -13.20 -8.48 -18.70
C TYR A 363 -12.32 -8.60 -17.47
N ASP A 364 -11.20 -9.30 -17.63
CA ASP A 364 -10.17 -9.40 -16.59
C ASP A 364 -9.43 -8.07 -16.44
N TYR A 365 -9.16 -7.42 -17.57
CA TYR A 365 -8.43 -6.15 -17.65
C TYR A 365 -9.15 -5.11 -18.48
N VAL A 366 -9.09 -3.87 -18.02
CA VAL A 366 -9.64 -2.70 -18.70
C VAL A 366 -8.59 -1.61 -18.80
N GLY A 367 -8.30 -1.16 -20.03
CA GLY A 367 -7.55 0.06 -20.30
C GLY A 367 -8.53 1.21 -20.58
N HIS A 368 -8.44 2.31 -19.84
CA HIS A 368 -9.29 3.49 -20.04
C HIS A 368 -8.48 4.67 -20.56
N PHE A 369 -8.91 5.23 -21.68
CA PHE A 369 -8.26 6.35 -22.37
C PHE A 369 -9.29 7.34 -22.91
N HIS A 370 -8.84 8.52 -23.31
CA HIS A 370 -9.71 9.52 -23.92
C HIS A 370 -8.98 10.41 -24.94
N THR A 371 -9.70 10.92 -25.93
CA THR A 371 -9.21 11.98 -26.81
C THR A 371 -9.45 13.33 -26.13
N LYS A 372 -8.41 13.99 -25.64
CA LYS A 372 -8.53 15.35 -25.04
C LYS A 372 -7.56 16.32 -25.70
N LYS A 373 -8.00 17.57 -25.80
CA LYS A 373 -7.24 18.73 -26.26
C LYS A 373 -7.39 19.86 -25.25
N SER A 374 -6.34 20.67 -25.10
CA SER A 374 -6.50 21.96 -24.43
C SER A 374 -6.95 22.99 -25.46
N LYS A 375 -8.11 23.60 -25.26
CA LYS A 375 -8.61 24.70 -26.09
C LYS A 375 -8.17 26.09 -25.57
N GLU A 376 -7.74 26.17 -24.31
CA GLU A 376 -7.51 27.43 -23.59
C GLU A 376 -6.04 27.67 -23.18
N ALA A 377 -5.20 26.64 -23.15
CA ALA A 377 -3.75 26.78 -22.99
C ALA A 377 -3.05 26.74 -24.36
N ASP A 378 -1.87 27.35 -24.47
CA ASP A 378 -1.02 27.21 -25.66
C ASP A 378 -0.93 25.73 -26.07
N PHE A 379 -1.01 25.48 -27.38
CA PHE A 379 -1.04 24.17 -28.04
C PHE A 379 -0.18 23.09 -27.34
N TRP A 380 1.01 23.49 -26.89
CA TRP A 380 2.00 22.65 -26.22
C TRP A 380 1.52 22.02 -24.90
N ALA A 381 0.74 22.73 -24.07
CA ALA A 381 0.36 22.24 -22.75
C ALA A 381 -0.60 21.05 -22.82
N GLY A 382 -1.56 21.07 -23.74
CA GLY A 382 -2.58 20.03 -23.88
C GLY A 382 -2.13 18.81 -24.69
N GLU A 383 -1.26 19.02 -25.68
CA GLU A 383 -0.74 17.95 -26.52
C GLU A 383 0.43 17.20 -25.86
N SER A 384 1.31 17.91 -25.15
CA SER A 384 2.50 17.30 -24.52
C SER A 384 2.09 16.19 -23.56
N TRP A 385 1.22 16.47 -22.59
CA TRP A 385 0.83 15.45 -21.62
C TRP A 385 -0.01 14.31 -22.23
N ARG A 386 -0.80 14.55 -23.31
CA ARG A 386 -1.51 13.46 -24.00
C ARG A 386 -0.52 12.46 -24.61
N LYS A 387 0.50 12.96 -25.32
CA LYS A 387 1.53 12.11 -25.92
C LYS A 387 2.31 11.35 -24.86
N GLU A 388 2.68 12.02 -23.76
CA GLU A 388 3.34 11.36 -22.63
C GLU A 388 2.46 10.27 -21.99
N LEU A 389 1.14 10.51 -21.84
CA LEU A 389 0.23 9.47 -21.33
C LEU A 389 0.10 8.28 -22.29
N ILE A 390 0.11 8.50 -23.60
CA ILE A 390 0.18 7.43 -24.61
C ILE A 390 1.48 6.65 -24.45
N ASP A 391 2.61 7.34 -24.29
CA ASP A 391 3.92 6.71 -24.12
C ASP A 391 4.06 5.94 -22.81
N MET A 392 3.35 6.35 -21.76
CA MET A 392 3.36 5.68 -20.45
C MET A 392 2.32 4.58 -20.31
N LEU A 393 1.15 4.67 -20.94
CA LEU A 393 0.04 3.74 -20.66
C LEU A 393 -0.53 3.04 -21.87
N VAL A 394 -0.27 3.53 -23.09
CA VAL A 394 -0.72 2.82 -24.30
C VAL A 394 0.44 1.99 -24.85
N LYS A 395 1.52 2.62 -25.28
CA LYS A 395 2.65 1.90 -25.90
C LYS A 395 3.24 0.74 -25.07
N PRO A 396 3.35 0.82 -23.72
CA PRO A 396 3.88 -0.28 -22.91
C PRO A 396 2.78 -1.20 -22.35
N ALA A 397 1.60 -1.30 -22.98
CA ALA A 397 0.48 -2.09 -22.47
C ALA A 397 0.85 -3.56 -22.20
N ASP A 398 1.65 -4.20 -23.06
CA ASP A 398 2.13 -5.56 -22.86
C ASP A 398 2.89 -5.72 -21.53
N GLN A 399 3.81 -4.78 -21.25
CA GLN A 399 4.57 -4.77 -20.00
C GLN A 399 3.65 -4.52 -18.79
N ILE A 400 2.64 -3.67 -18.94
CA ILE A 400 1.65 -3.40 -17.90
C ILE A 400 0.86 -4.66 -17.57
N LEU A 401 0.32 -5.34 -18.58
CA LEU A 401 -0.45 -6.58 -18.39
C LEU A 401 0.44 -7.70 -17.84
N ALA A 402 1.70 -7.80 -18.28
CA ALA A 402 2.67 -8.76 -17.72
C ALA A 402 2.87 -8.55 -16.21
N ASN A 403 2.98 -7.30 -15.74
CA ASN A 403 3.10 -7.01 -14.32
C ASN A 403 1.82 -7.35 -13.53
N LEU A 404 0.65 -7.10 -14.12
CA LEU A 404 -0.65 -7.40 -13.50
C LEU A 404 -0.95 -8.91 -13.40
N GLU A 405 -0.40 -9.71 -14.32
CA GLU A 405 -0.47 -11.17 -14.32
C GLU A 405 0.51 -11.77 -13.30
N VAL A 406 1.78 -11.35 -13.33
CA VAL A 406 2.82 -11.89 -12.44
C VAL A 406 2.51 -11.60 -10.97
N ASN A 407 2.01 -10.39 -10.66
CA ASN A 407 1.58 -10.06 -9.32
C ASN A 407 0.06 -9.90 -9.26
N THR A 408 -0.62 -10.98 -8.87
CA THR A 408 -2.09 -11.00 -8.75
C THR A 408 -2.63 -9.99 -7.74
N LYS A 409 -1.81 -9.49 -6.81
CA LYS A 409 -2.16 -8.44 -5.85
C LYS A 409 -2.10 -7.03 -6.43
N VAL A 410 -1.52 -6.81 -7.61
CA VAL A 410 -1.63 -5.52 -8.30
C VAL A 410 -2.94 -5.49 -9.07
N GLY A 411 -3.74 -4.46 -8.84
CA GLY A 411 -5.05 -4.27 -9.48
C GLY A 411 -5.14 -3.06 -10.39
N ILE A 412 -4.17 -2.16 -10.35
CA ILE A 412 -4.22 -0.90 -11.11
C ILE A 412 -2.82 -0.43 -11.51
N THR A 413 -2.70 0.15 -12.70
CA THR A 413 -1.50 0.83 -13.17
C THR A 413 -1.84 2.23 -13.66
N ILE A 414 -1.14 3.22 -13.10
CA ILE A 414 -1.27 4.64 -13.43
C ILE A 414 0.00 5.15 -14.12
N ALA A 415 -0.10 6.29 -14.79
CA ALA A 415 1.07 6.99 -15.32
C ALA A 415 1.85 7.67 -14.20
N ASP A 416 3.16 7.79 -14.40
CA ASP A 416 3.98 8.75 -13.67
C ASP A 416 3.56 10.21 -14.01
N ILE A 417 4.07 11.17 -13.26
CA ILE A 417 3.71 12.59 -13.40
C ILE A 417 4.14 13.09 -14.79
N PRO A 418 3.22 13.56 -15.64
CA PRO A 418 3.58 14.19 -16.91
C PRO A 418 4.45 15.43 -16.68
N THR A 419 5.43 15.68 -17.55
CA THR A 419 6.45 16.72 -17.37
C THR A 419 5.84 18.10 -17.16
N PHE A 420 4.70 18.38 -17.81
CA PHE A 420 3.95 19.63 -17.65
C PHE A 420 3.63 19.95 -16.18
N PHE A 421 3.22 18.96 -15.38
CA PHE A 421 2.89 19.16 -13.96
C PHE A 421 4.13 19.31 -13.07
N ARG A 422 5.30 18.86 -13.53
CA ARG A 422 6.57 19.05 -12.82
C ARG A 422 7.14 20.46 -13.00
N TYR A 423 6.79 21.14 -14.11
CA TYR A 423 7.16 22.54 -14.33
C TYR A 423 6.08 23.53 -13.86
N ASN A 424 4.80 23.15 -13.93
CA ASN A 424 3.67 24.04 -13.65
C ASN A 424 2.97 23.65 -12.36
N ARG A 425 2.93 24.57 -11.39
CA ARG A 425 2.34 24.39 -10.05
C ARG A 425 0.80 24.36 -10.06
N ILE A 426 0.21 23.36 -10.71
CA ILE A 426 -1.25 23.25 -10.89
C ILE A 426 -1.88 22.39 -9.78
N VAL A 427 -1.19 21.33 -9.38
CA VAL A 427 -1.61 20.42 -8.30
C VAL A 427 -0.91 20.86 -7.01
N VAL A 428 -1.68 21.43 -6.08
CA VAL A 428 -1.16 21.99 -4.82
C VAL A 428 -2.10 21.66 -3.67
N ALA A 429 -1.57 21.58 -2.45
CA ALA A 429 -2.32 21.18 -1.25
C ALA A 429 -3.61 21.99 -1.03
N TRP A 430 -3.61 23.27 -1.36
CA TRP A 430 -4.82 24.11 -1.28
C TRP A 430 -5.93 23.65 -2.24
N ASN A 431 -5.59 23.33 -3.49
CA ASN A 431 -6.55 22.81 -4.47
C ASN A 431 -7.07 21.43 -4.03
N GLU A 432 -6.17 20.58 -3.54
CA GLU A 432 -6.49 19.23 -3.07
C GLU A 432 -7.43 19.25 -1.85
N ALA A 433 -7.22 20.19 -0.92
CA ALA A 433 -8.09 20.39 0.23
C ALA A 433 -9.53 20.80 -0.16
N LEU A 434 -9.74 21.41 -1.32
CA LEU A 434 -11.08 21.73 -1.83
C LEU A 434 -11.79 20.51 -2.40
N ILE A 435 -11.04 19.51 -2.88
CA ILE A 435 -11.53 18.27 -3.51
C ILE A 435 -11.81 17.18 -2.46
N SER A 436 -10.99 17.13 -1.40
CA SER A 436 -11.08 16.11 -0.35
C SER A 436 -12.45 15.90 0.31
N PRO A 437 -13.34 16.92 0.46
CA PRO A 437 -14.70 16.68 0.97
C PRO A 437 -15.54 15.77 0.07
N GLU A 438 -15.44 15.93 -1.26
CA GLU A 438 -16.16 15.07 -2.19
C GLU A 438 -15.51 13.67 -2.26
N MET A 439 -14.18 13.57 -2.11
CA MET A 439 -13.49 12.29 -1.99
C MET A 439 -14.01 11.49 -0.78
N ASN A 440 -14.08 12.11 0.40
CA ASN A 440 -14.62 11.50 1.61
C ASN A 440 -16.09 11.06 1.43
N LYS A 441 -16.90 11.87 0.75
CA LYS A 441 -18.30 11.51 0.46
C LYS A 441 -18.41 10.30 -0.45
N LEU A 442 -17.61 10.23 -1.51
CA LEU A 442 -17.57 9.05 -2.40
C LEU A 442 -17.05 7.81 -1.66
N TRP A 443 -16.00 7.96 -0.86
CA TRP A 443 -15.45 6.88 -0.03
C TRP A 443 -16.52 6.24 0.87
N GLN A 444 -17.30 7.07 1.55
CA GLN A 444 -18.43 6.62 2.38
C GLN A 444 -19.53 5.95 1.54
N ARG A 445 -19.89 6.54 0.38
CA ARG A 445 -20.93 5.96 -0.52
C ARG A 445 -20.53 4.60 -1.08
N MET A 446 -19.24 4.36 -1.30
CA MET A 446 -18.72 3.08 -1.76
C MET A 446 -18.71 2.01 -0.66
N GLY A 447 -18.99 2.37 0.60
CA GLY A 447 -18.96 1.44 1.73
C GLY A 447 -17.55 0.93 2.03
N ALA A 448 -16.53 1.74 1.75
CA ALA A 448 -15.14 1.37 1.95
C ALA A 448 -14.85 0.97 3.41
N THR A 449 -14.07 -0.10 3.56
CA THR A 449 -13.80 -0.75 4.86
C THR A 449 -12.61 -0.16 5.58
N LYS A 450 -11.67 0.43 4.85
CA LYS A 450 -10.48 1.08 5.41
C LYS A 450 -10.79 2.52 5.84
N THR A 451 -10.20 2.91 6.97
CA THR A 451 -10.33 4.26 7.51
C THR A 451 -9.27 5.19 6.93
N ILE A 452 -9.71 6.27 6.27
CA ILE A 452 -8.87 7.35 5.76
C ILE A 452 -9.68 8.65 5.80
N ASP A 453 -9.02 9.77 6.13
CA ASP A 453 -9.60 11.11 5.96
C ASP A 453 -8.72 11.91 5.01
N PHE A 454 -9.22 12.10 3.79
CA PHE A 454 -8.50 12.81 2.73
C PHE A 454 -8.24 14.29 3.06
N LYS A 455 -8.90 14.86 4.08
CA LYS A 455 -8.63 16.24 4.52
C LYS A 455 -7.29 16.39 5.25
N ASN A 456 -6.76 15.30 5.81
CA ASN A 456 -5.48 15.30 6.52
C ASN A 456 -4.30 14.99 5.59
N ILE A 457 -4.54 14.91 4.28
CA ILE A 457 -3.55 14.58 3.26
C ILE A 457 -3.38 15.79 2.34
N ASN A 458 -2.13 16.15 2.08
CA ASN A 458 -1.79 17.36 1.33
C ASN A 458 -1.59 17.12 -0.17
N THR A 459 -1.30 15.88 -0.57
CA THR A 459 -1.01 15.49 -1.95
C THR A 459 -1.43 14.04 -2.14
N PHE A 460 -1.96 13.71 -3.31
CA PHE A 460 -2.39 12.36 -3.64
C PHE A 460 -1.56 11.79 -4.77
N VAL A 461 -1.36 10.48 -4.76
CA VAL A 461 -0.97 9.73 -5.95
C VAL A 461 -2.24 9.48 -6.77
N MET A 462 -2.25 9.91 -8.03
CA MET A 462 -3.46 9.93 -8.85
C MET A 462 -3.18 9.57 -10.31
N SER A 463 -4.23 9.15 -11.01
CA SER A 463 -4.17 8.90 -12.45
C SER A 463 -4.38 10.20 -13.21
N TYR A 464 -3.33 10.75 -13.83
CA TYR A 464 -3.44 11.99 -14.59
C TYR A 464 -4.34 11.80 -15.83
N GLY A 465 -5.40 12.59 -15.93
CA GLY A 465 -6.38 12.48 -17.02
C GLY A 465 -7.22 11.22 -16.97
N THR A 466 -7.31 10.56 -15.82
CA THR A 466 -7.99 9.27 -15.66
C THR A 466 -7.44 8.16 -16.58
N PHE A 467 -6.25 8.32 -17.20
CA PHE A 467 -5.64 7.24 -17.99
C PHE A 467 -5.16 6.14 -17.05
N VAL A 468 -5.64 4.92 -17.27
CA VAL A 468 -5.41 3.84 -16.30
C VAL A 468 -5.62 2.46 -16.94
N TRP A 469 -4.85 1.48 -16.47
CA TRP A 469 -5.16 0.06 -16.61
C TRP A 469 -5.61 -0.50 -15.27
N PHE A 470 -6.66 -1.31 -15.24
CA PHE A 470 -7.16 -1.90 -14.00
C PHE A 470 -7.80 -3.27 -14.20
N LYS A 471 -7.78 -4.08 -13.14
CA LYS A 471 -8.68 -5.22 -12.95
C LYS A 471 -10.04 -4.68 -12.56
N TYR A 472 -11.12 -5.17 -13.19
CA TYR A 472 -12.46 -4.64 -12.91
C TYR A 472 -12.79 -4.63 -11.41
N ASP A 473 -12.48 -5.73 -10.71
CA ASP A 473 -12.69 -5.87 -9.27
C ASP A 473 -11.97 -4.82 -8.42
N ALA A 474 -10.82 -4.31 -8.87
CA ALA A 474 -10.08 -3.27 -8.15
C ALA A 474 -10.84 -1.94 -8.10
N LEU A 475 -11.69 -1.65 -9.09
CA LEU A 475 -12.49 -0.43 -9.15
C LEU A 475 -14.01 -0.68 -9.07
N LYS A 476 -14.43 -1.93 -8.83
CA LYS A 476 -15.84 -2.32 -8.78
C LYS A 476 -16.72 -1.43 -7.88
N PRO A 477 -16.29 -1.00 -6.68
CA PRO A 477 -17.09 -0.10 -5.83
C PRO A 477 -17.44 1.23 -6.52
N LEU A 478 -16.56 1.75 -7.39
CA LEU A 478 -16.81 2.98 -8.15
C LEU A 478 -17.93 2.77 -9.19
N PHE A 479 -17.91 1.65 -9.90
CA PHE A 479 -18.98 1.29 -10.83
C PHE A 479 -20.31 1.01 -10.10
N ASP A 480 -20.25 0.45 -8.90
CA ASP A 480 -21.42 0.16 -8.07
C ASP A 480 -22.12 1.37 -7.48
N LEU A 481 -21.50 2.56 -7.54
CA LEU A 481 -22.19 3.81 -7.25
C LEU A 481 -23.35 4.09 -8.22
N ASN A 482 -23.35 3.44 -9.39
CA ASN A 482 -24.35 3.61 -10.46
C ASN A 482 -24.62 5.09 -10.76
N LEU A 483 -23.55 5.87 -10.89
CA LEU A 483 -23.64 7.32 -11.13
C LEU A 483 -24.42 7.59 -12.43
N THR A 484 -25.27 8.60 -12.36
CA THR A 484 -26.10 9.06 -13.48
C THR A 484 -25.70 10.46 -13.89
N VAL A 485 -26.28 10.94 -14.99
CA VAL A 485 -26.17 12.33 -15.44
C VAL A 485 -26.57 13.35 -14.38
N ALA A 486 -27.47 13.00 -13.45
CA ALA A 486 -27.91 13.90 -12.38
C ALA A 486 -26.89 14.04 -11.24
N ASP A 487 -25.97 13.09 -11.09
CA ASP A 487 -24.92 13.11 -10.07
C ASP A 487 -23.72 13.99 -10.44
N VAL A 488 -23.61 14.35 -11.72
CA VAL A 488 -22.48 15.09 -12.27
C VAL A 488 -22.91 16.52 -12.59
N PRO A 489 -22.18 17.54 -12.11
CA PRO A 489 -22.51 18.93 -12.43
C PRO A 489 -22.35 19.21 -13.92
N ALA A 490 -23.21 20.09 -14.45
CA ALA A 490 -23.09 20.58 -15.82
C ALA A 490 -21.82 21.44 -15.99
N GLU A 491 -21.35 21.55 -17.25
CA GLU A 491 -20.23 22.43 -17.59
C GLU A 491 -20.62 23.92 -17.46
N PRO A 492 -19.70 24.82 -17.06
CA PRO A 492 -18.30 24.56 -16.72
C PRO A 492 -18.15 23.88 -15.33
N LEU A 493 -17.36 22.80 -15.27
CA LEU A 493 -17.15 22.08 -14.03
C LEU A 493 -16.44 22.94 -12.97
N PRO A 494 -16.86 22.86 -11.68
CA PRO A 494 -16.09 23.43 -10.60
C PRO A 494 -14.77 22.67 -10.42
N GLN A 495 -13.75 23.37 -9.90
CA GLN A 495 -12.42 22.79 -9.66
C GLN A 495 -12.43 21.62 -8.66
N ASN A 496 -13.47 21.54 -7.82
CA ASN A 496 -13.68 20.50 -6.83
C ASN A 496 -14.87 19.57 -7.17
N SER A 497 -15.11 19.32 -8.46
CA SER A 497 -16.18 18.41 -8.89
C SER A 497 -15.92 16.94 -8.51
N ILE A 498 -17.00 16.15 -8.55
CA ILE A 498 -16.97 14.68 -8.39
C ILE A 498 -15.97 14.00 -9.32
N LEU A 499 -15.77 14.51 -10.54
CA LEU A 499 -14.83 13.92 -11.50
C LEU A 499 -13.37 14.06 -11.05
N HIS A 500 -12.99 15.23 -10.51
CA HIS A 500 -11.64 15.43 -9.96
C HIS A 500 -11.41 14.55 -8.73
N ALA A 501 -12.45 14.35 -7.90
CA ALA A 501 -12.39 13.45 -6.76
C ALA A 501 -12.15 11.99 -7.23
N ILE A 502 -12.86 11.53 -8.26
CA ILE A 502 -12.67 10.18 -8.84
C ILE A 502 -11.23 10.00 -9.36
N GLU A 503 -10.69 10.98 -10.07
CA GLU A 503 -9.30 10.96 -10.59
C GLU A 503 -8.26 10.66 -9.49
N ARG A 504 -8.46 11.22 -8.29
CA ARG A 504 -7.58 11.02 -7.12
C ARG A 504 -7.86 9.73 -6.36
N LEU A 505 -9.08 9.20 -6.44
CA LEU A 505 -9.51 8.08 -5.63
C LEU A 505 -9.09 6.72 -6.18
N LEU A 506 -8.75 6.59 -7.46
CA LEU A 506 -8.61 5.27 -8.11
C LEU A 506 -7.65 4.32 -7.37
N VAL A 507 -6.47 4.79 -6.97
CA VAL A 507 -5.50 3.95 -6.24
C VAL A 507 -5.96 3.59 -4.84
N TYR A 508 -6.70 4.47 -4.16
CA TYR A 508 -7.24 4.20 -2.83
C TYR A 508 -8.44 3.25 -2.89
N ILE A 509 -9.25 3.31 -3.94
CA ILE A 509 -10.34 2.36 -4.17
C ILE A 509 -9.76 0.96 -4.36
N ALA A 510 -8.73 0.82 -5.22
CA ALA A 510 -8.02 -0.44 -5.39
C ALA A 510 -7.43 -0.96 -4.06
N TRP A 511 -6.83 -0.07 -3.26
CA TRP A 511 -6.31 -0.39 -1.94
C TRP A 511 -7.37 -0.94 -0.98
N ASP A 512 -8.55 -0.32 -0.91
CA ASP A 512 -9.67 -0.84 -0.12
C ASP A 512 -10.12 -2.23 -0.61
N GLN A 513 -10.09 -2.46 -1.92
CA GLN A 513 -10.37 -3.76 -2.54
C GLN A 513 -9.20 -4.75 -2.46
N LYS A 514 -8.23 -4.49 -1.59
CA LYS A 514 -7.08 -5.38 -1.31
C LYS A 514 -6.12 -5.55 -2.51
N TYR A 515 -6.09 -4.55 -3.39
CA TYR A 515 -5.15 -4.47 -4.50
C TYR A 515 -4.14 -3.35 -4.29
N ASP A 516 -2.92 -3.59 -4.75
CA ASP A 516 -1.87 -2.59 -4.87
C ASP A 516 -1.89 -1.94 -6.27
N PHE A 517 -1.16 -0.83 -6.42
CA PHE A 517 -0.95 -0.15 -7.69
C PHE A 517 0.51 -0.19 -8.16
N ARG A 518 0.71 0.03 -9.46
CA ARG A 518 2.02 0.28 -10.08
C ARG A 518 2.00 1.57 -10.88
N ILE A 519 3.18 2.12 -11.09
CA ILE A 519 3.41 3.35 -11.86
C ILE A 519 4.14 2.98 -13.13
N SER A 520 3.62 3.42 -14.28
CA SER A 520 4.36 3.37 -15.54
C SER A 520 5.22 4.61 -15.68
N GLN A 521 6.53 4.42 -15.74
CA GLN A 521 7.52 5.50 -15.67
C GLN A 521 7.44 6.42 -16.90
N ASN A 522 7.61 7.73 -16.67
CA ASN A 522 7.72 8.68 -17.77
C ASN A 522 9.05 8.48 -18.53
N PRO A 523 9.03 8.26 -19.86
CA PRO A 523 10.26 8.09 -20.63
C PRO A 523 11.10 9.37 -20.68
N HIS A 524 10.50 10.54 -20.41
CA HIS A 524 11.22 11.81 -20.28
C HIS A 524 11.80 11.95 -18.88
N VAL A 525 13.05 11.52 -18.74
CA VAL A 525 13.79 11.63 -17.47
C VAL A 525 14.11 13.10 -17.18
N LEU A 526 13.54 13.62 -16.10
CA LEU A 526 13.87 14.95 -15.56
C LEU A 526 14.63 14.81 -14.24
N THR A 527 15.58 15.71 -14.02
CA THR A 527 16.33 15.77 -12.76
C THR A 527 15.41 16.12 -11.57
N PRO A 528 15.56 15.44 -10.41
CA PRO A 528 14.85 15.79 -9.18
C PRO A 528 15.06 17.24 -8.69
N PHE A 529 16.12 17.91 -9.17
CA PHE A 529 16.32 19.34 -8.88
C PHE A 529 15.19 20.24 -9.38
N ILE A 530 14.45 19.82 -10.42
CA ILE A 530 13.27 20.56 -10.88
C ILE A 530 12.18 20.55 -9.80
N ASP A 531 11.83 19.36 -9.29
CA ASP A 531 10.79 19.25 -8.26
C ASP A 531 11.24 19.92 -6.95
N ASN A 532 12.52 19.79 -6.59
CA ASN A 532 13.07 20.47 -5.41
C ASN A 532 12.98 22.00 -5.54
N LYS A 533 13.29 22.57 -6.72
CA LYS A 533 13.12 24.01 -6.96
C LYS A 533 11.66 24.43 -6.91
N GLN A 534 10.75 23.65 -7.50
CA GLN A 534 9.31 23.95 -7.45
C GLN A 534 8.76 23.86 -6.03
N LEU A 535 9.21 22.88 -5.24
CA LEU A 535 8.89 22.73 -3.83
C LEU A 535 9.31 23.95 -3.02
N ASN A 536 10.53 24.46 -3.25
CA ASN A 536 11.06 25.62 -2.54
C ASN A 536 10.51 26.96 -3.05
N ASN A 537 10.00 27.05 -4.28
CA ASN A 537 9.34 28.25 -4.81
C ASN A 537 7.94 28.51 -4.19
N ARG A 538 7.56 27.78 -3.15
CA ARG A 538 6.32 27.96 -2.38
C ARG A 538 6.31 29.31 -1.66
N GLU A 539 5.29 30.14 -1.92
CA GLU A 539 5.18 31.51 -1.35
C GLU A 539 5.19 31.50 0.19
N ASP A 540 4.73 30.42 0.80
CA ASP A 540 4.73 30.13 2.24
C ASP A 540 6.08 29.64 2.80
N LEU A 541 7.00 29.19 1.94
CA LEU A 541 8.37 28.78 2.30
C LEU A 541 9.43 29.80 1.88
N GLN A 542 9.07 30.75 1.02
CA GLN A 542 9.92 31.89 0.70
C GLN A 542 9.95 32.85 1.90
N PRO A 543 11.12 33.42 2.25
CA PRO A 543 11.16 34.52 3.21
C PRO A 543 10.20 35.61 2.74
N HIS A 544 9.44 36.23 3.66
CA HIS A 544 8.51 37.32 3.37
C HIS A 544 9.25 38.53 2.81
N THR A 545 9.62 38.45 1.54
CA THR A 545 10.38 39.43 0.80
C THR A 545 9.74 39.53 -0.56
N PHE A 546 9.41 40.77 -0.92
CA PHE A 546 8.92 41.30 -2.20
C PHE A 546 8.44 40.28 -3.23
N VAL A 547 7.17 40.41 -3.66
CA VAL A 547 6.60 39.66 -4.79
C VAL A 547 7.56 39.71 -5.98
N ASP A 548 8.13 38.58 -6.36
CA ASP A 548 9.01 38.49 -7.53
C ASP A 548 8.17 38.48 -8.80
N PHE A 549 7.96 39.67 -9.35
CA PHE A 549 7.17 39.86 -10.56
C PHE A 549 7.82 39.27 -11.81
N ASN A 550 9.08 38.82 -11.77
CA ASN A 550 9.76 38.22 -12.92
C ASN A 550 9.05 36.95 -13.40
N GLN A 551 8.39 36.21 -12.49
CA GLN A 551 7.62 35.02 -12.84
C GLN A 551 6.26 35.34 -13.51
N ILE A 552 5.81 36.59 -13.48
CA ILE A 552 4.55 37.05 -14.08
C ILE A 552 4.73 38.16 -15.13
N GLY A 553 5.89 38.17 -15.81
CA GLY A 553 6.19 39.12 -16.89
C GLY A 553 6.97 40.37 -16.45
N GLY A 554 7.69 40.28 -15.32
CA GLY A 554 8.54 41.33 -14.79
C GLY A 554 7.77 42.60 -14.45
N ILE A 555 8.32 43.75 -14.80
CA ILE A 555 7.74 45.07 -14.54
C ILE A 555 6.31 45.20 -15.11
N LYS A 556 6.03 44.60 -16.27
CA LYS A 556 4.67 44.58 -16.85
C LYS A 556 3.69 43.76 -16.00
N GLY A 557 4.15 42.63 -15.45
CA GLY A 557 3.41 41.84 -14.47
C GLY A 557 3.11 42.61 -13.19
N ALA A 558 4.10 43.34 -12.69
CA ALA A 558 3.98 44.19 -11.50
C ALA A 558 2.92 45.29 -11.68
N LEU A 559 3.00 46.04 -12.79
CA LEU A 559 2.02 47.07 -13.13
C LEU A 559 0.61 46.51 -13.28
N LYS A 560 0.48 45.34 -13.92
CA LYS A 560 -0.80 44.64 -14.08
C LYS A 560 -1.36 44.18 -12.73
N TYR A 561 -0.52 43.67 -11.82
CA TYR A 561 -0.92 43.26 -10.48
C TYR A 561 -1.38 44.45 -9.64
N ILE A 562 -0.65 45.57 -9.68
CA ILE A 562 -0.98 46.81 -8.97
C ILE A 562 -2.33 47.41 -9.44
N LEU A 563 -2.65 47.30 -10.74
CA LEU A 563 -3.90 47.84 -11.29
C LEU A 563 -5.08 46.87 -11.13
N ILE A 564 -4.88 45.60 -11.42
CA ILE A 564 -5.97 44.60 -11.48
C ILE A 564 -6.25 43.99 -10.11
N GLY A 565 -5.24 43.83 -9.26
CA GLY A 565 -5.39 43.27 -7.91
C GLY A 565 -6.38 44.05 -7.05
N PRO A 566 -6.19 45.37 -6.86
CA PRO A 566 -7.14 46.21 -6.14
C PRO A 566 -8.52 46.26 -6.79
N ALA A 567 -8.60 46.30 -8.13
CA ALA A 567 -9.89 46.31 -8.84
C ALA A 567 -10.67 45.00 -8.64
N ARG A 568 -9.99 43.85 -8.63
CA ARG A 568 -10.61 42.54 -8.34
C ARG A 568 -11.02 42.41 -6.87
N ALA A 569 -10.20 42.92 -5.95
CA ALA A 569 -10.54 42.97 -4.53
C ALA A 569 -11.78 43.85 -4.28
N LEU A 570 -11.85 45.03 -4.91
CA LEU A 570 -13.03 45.89 -4.84
C LEU A 570 -14.27 45.20 -5.41
N LYS A 571 -14.16 44.54 -6.58
CA LYS A 571 -15.24 43.77 -7.20
C LYS A 571 -15.74 42.64 -6.28
N TYR A 572 -14.81 41.91 -5.65
CA TYR A 572 -15.16 40.86 -4.68
C TYR A 572 -15.89 41.43 -3.46
N ILE A 573 -15.40 42.53 -2.88
CA ILE A 573 -16.03 43.21 -1.74
C ILE A 573 -17.45 43.67 -2.11
N ILE A 574 -17.62 44.30 -3.28
CA ILE A 574 -18.93 44.75 -3.78
C ILE A 574 -19.89 43.56 -3.96
N LEU A 575 -19.43 42.47 -4.58
CA LEU A 575 -20.25 41.26 -4.76
C LEU A 575 -20.65 40.61 -3.43
N ARG A 576 -19.77 40.62 -2.41
CA ARG A 576 -20.09 40.12 -1.07
C ARG A 576 -21.05 41.02 -0.31
N LEU A 577 -20.94 42.33 -0.47
CA LEU A 577 -21.86 43.30 0.14
C LEU A 577 -23.25 43.23 -0.49
N LEU A 578 -23.33 42.99 -1.80
CA LEU A 578 -24.61 42.83 -2.53
C LEU A 578 -25.31 41.49 -2.25
N LYS A 579 -24.57 40.42 -1.92
CA LYS A 579 -25.14 39.12 -1.47
C LYS A 579 -25.66 39.13 -0.02
N ARG A 580 -25.49 40.23 0.73
CA ARG A 580 -25.97 40.40 2.11
C ARG A 580 -27.27 41.23 2.21
N LYS A 581 -27.99 41.43 1.11
CA LYS A 581 -29.35 41.98 1.09
C LYS A 581 -30.37 40.91 0.75
#